data_AF-R7PTX2-F1
#
_entry.id   AF-R7PTX2-F1
#
_cell.length_a   1.000
_cell.length_b   1.000
_cell.length_c   1.000
_cell.angle_alpha   90.00
_cell.angle_beta   90.00
_cell.angle_gamma   90.00
#
_symmetry.space_group_name_H-M   'P 1'
#
loop_
_entity.id
_entity.type
_entity.pdbx_description
1 polymer ?
#
loop_
_entity_poly.entity_id
_entity_poly.type
_entity_poly.pdbx_seq_one_letter_code
_entity_poly.pdbx_strand_id
1 'polypeptide(L)'
;MNKFLGEVLKNVCKQLNDYPYTTIEYEMLKESTYPYTNITRINQEKERILLHLEAIKADCNALAMDVQRTLKLKDVAEEDDLSSFLAHDDEETEEEE
;
A
#
# COMPACT_ATOMS: atom_id res chain seq x y z
N MET A 1 -34.70 9.73 -17.25
CA MET A 1 -34.06 10.42 -16.10
C MET A 1 -32.76 9.68 -15.78
N ASN A 2 -31.64 10.39 -15.66
CA ASN A 2 -30.32 9.77 -15.52
C ASN A 2 -30.26 8.99 -14.18
N LYS A 3 -29.92 7.69 -14.19
CA LYS A 3 -29.96 6.83 -12.98
C LYS A 3 -29.18 7.44 -11.81
N PHE A 4 -28.02 8.01 -12.12
CA PHE A 4 -27.15 8.71 -11.19
C PHE A 4 -27.87 9.82 -10.42
N LEU A 5 -28.64 10.67 -11.11
CA LEU A 5 -29.36 11.77 -10.45
C LEU A 5 -30.42 11.25 -9.47
N GLY A 6 -31.08 10.14 -9.81
CA GLY A 6 -32.04 9.49 -8.92
C GLY A 6 -31.38 8.90 -7.67
N GLU A 7 -30.20 8.29 -7.82
CA GLU A 7 -29.43 7.76 -6.69
C GLU A 7 -28.90 8.88 -5.78
N VAL A 8 -28.38 9.96 -6.36
CA VAL A 8 -27.93 11.14 -5.59
C VAL A 8 -29.10 11.72 -4.79
N LEU A 9 -30.26 11.91 -5.42
CA LEU A 9 -31.44 12.44 -4.73
C LEU A 9 -31.88 11.52 -3.59
N LYS A 10 -31.91 10.19 -3.81
CA LYS A 10 -32.26 9.21 -2.78
C LYS A 10 -31.32 9.30 -1.57
N ASN A 11 -30.02 9.48 -1.81
CA ASN A 11 -29.03 9.57 -0.73
C ASN A 11 -29.17 10.89 0.04
N VAL A 12 -29.34 12.01 -0.65
CA VAL A 12 -29.57 13.32 -0.01
C VAL A 12 -30.84 13.29 0.83
N CYS A 13 -31.96 12.75 0.31
CA CYS A 13 -33.19 12.62 1.08
C CYS A 13 -33.04 11.70 2.30
N LYS A 14 -32.22 10.63 2.20
CA LYS A 14 -31.94 9.76 3.33
C LYS A 14 -31.19 10.51 4.44
N GLN A 15 -30.15 11.26 4.08
CA GLN A 15 -29.39 12.09 5.03
C GLN A 15 -30.24 13.18 5.66
N LEU A 16 -31.10 13.84 4.88
CA LEU A 16 -32.01 14.86 5.39
C LEU A 16 -33.03 14.30 6.40
N ASN A 17 -33.41 13.03 6.28
CA ASN A 17 -34.30 12.37 7.22
C ASN A 17 -33.61 11.93 8.53
N ASP A 18 -32.28 11.96 8.59
CA ASP A 18 -31.55 11.65 9.83
C ASP A 18 -31.60 12.83 10.82
N TYR A 19 -31.96 14.04 10.35
CA TYR A 19 -32.16 15.19 11.23
C TYR A 19 -33.48 15.04 12.03
N PRO A 20 -33.48 15.35 13.34
CA PRO A 20 -34.63 15.09 14.22
C PRO A 20 -35.78 16.11 14.07
N TYR A 21 -35.66 17.06 13.13
CA TYR A 21 -36.59 18.17 12.97
C TYR A 21 -37.46 18.01 11.73
N THR A 22 -38.70 18.45 11.81
CA THR A 22 -39.67 18.40 10.70
C THR A 22 -39.39 19.45 9.62
N THR A 23 -38.62 20.48 9.96
CA THR A 23 -38.20 21.54 9.05
C THR A 23 -36.76 21.32 8.61
N ILE A 24 -36.51 21.43 7.31
CA ILE A 24 -35.18 21.35 6.72
C ILE A 24 -34.64 22.76 6.51
N GLU A 25 -33.49 23.06 7.11
CA GLU A 25 -32.79 24.32 6.91
C GLU A 25 -31.85 24.25 5.70
N TYR A 26 -31.52 25.43 5.15
CA TYR A 26 -30.61 25.52 4.00
C TYR A 26 -29.22 24.93 4.31
N GLU A 27 -28.74 25.06 5.55
CA GLU A 27 -27.46 24.50 5.98
C GLU A 27 -27.47 22.97 5.94
N MET A 28 -28.56 22.33 6.38
CA MET A 28 -28.73 20.87 6.33
C MET A 28 -28.70 20.32 4.88
N LEU A 29 -29.31 21.05 3.95
CA LEU A 29 -29.27 20.71 2.53
C LEU A 29 -27.86 20.92 1.94
N LYS A 30 -27.18 22.00 2.34
CA LYS A 30 -25.83 22.31 1.89
C LYS A 30 -24.82 21.25 2.36
N GLU A 31 -24.95 20.77 3.58
CA GLU A 31 -24.15 19.65 4.10
C GLU A 31 -24.42 18.36 3.34
N SER A 32 -25.69 18.00 3.15
CA SER A 32 -26.09 16.76 2.46
C SER A 32 -25.65 16.73 0.97
N THR A 33 -25.55 17.91 0.34
CA THR A 33 -25.11 18.04 -1.06
C THR A 33 -23.59 18.27 -1.20
N TYR A 34 -22.89 18.56 -0.11
CA TYR A 34 -21.45 18.86 -0.09
C TYR A 34 -20.55 17.80 -0.77
N PRO A 35 -20.79 16.48 -0.61
CA PRO A 35 -19.95 15.46 -1.26
C PRO A 35 -20.04 15.50 -2.78
N TYR A 36 -21.21 15.87 -3.30
CA TYR A 36 -21.50 15.86 -4.75
C TYR A 36 -21.05 17.16 -5.42
N THR A 37 -21.10 18.29 -4.70
CA THR A 37 -20.60 19.58 -5.21
C THR A 37 -19.07 19.62 -5.25
N ASN A 38 -18.39 18.88 -4.38
CA ASN A 38 -16.93 18.84 -4.31
C ASN A 38 -16.30 17.63 -5.00
N ILE A 39 -17.04 16.90 -5.84
CA ILE A 39 -16.57 15.68 -6.52
C ILE A 39 -15.25 15.91 -7.26
N THR A 40 -15.06 17.07 -7.90
CA THR A 40 -13.84 17.42 -8.62
C THR A 40 -12.63 17.49 -7.68
N ARG A 41 -12.77 18.16 -6.53
CA ARG A 41 -11.71 18.25 -5.52
C ARG A 41 -11.38 16.89 -4.93
N ILE A 42 -12.40 16.08 -4.66
CA ILE A 42 -12.23 14.71 -4.14
C ILE A 42 -11.46 13.84 -5.15
N ASN A 43 -11.77 13.96 -6.44
CA ASN A 43 -11.07 13.20 -7.48
C ASN A 43 -9.61 13.64 -7.62
N GLN A 44 -9.31 14.94 -7.55
CA GLN A 44 -7.92 15.44 -7.55
C GLN A 44 -7.14 14.92 -6.35
N GLU A 45 -7.73 14.92 -5.17
CA GLU A 45 -7.10 14.38 -3.95
C GLU A 45 -6.84 12.88 -4.08
N LYS A 46 -7.78 12.13 -4.66
CA LYS A 46 -7.63 10.71 -4.95
C LYS A 46 -6.45 10.44 -5.89
N GLU A 47 -6.32 11.21 -6.97
CA GLU A 47 -5.18 11.10 -7.89
C GLU A 47 -3.84 11.36 -7.18
N ARG A 48 -3.79 12.39 -6.33
CA ARG A 48 -2.60 12.68 -5.51
C ARG A 48 -2.22 11.50 -4.62
N ILE A 49 -3.19 10.91 -3.92
CA ILE A 49 -2.97 9.76 -3.03
C ILE A 49 -2.46 8.55 -3.82
N LEU A 50 -3.03 8.27 -4.99
CA LEU A 50 -2.58 7.16 -5.84
C LEU A 50 -1.11 7.33 -6.26
N LEU A 51 -0.70 8.54 -6.63
CA LEU A 51 0.68 8.82 -6.99
C LEU A 51 1.65 8.62 -5.81
N HIS A 52 1.26 9.02 -4.60
CA HIS A 52 2.04 8.74 -3.40
C HIS A 52 2.14 7.24 -3.08
N LEU A 53 1.07 6.47 -3.27
CA LEU A 53 1.09 5.03 -3.08
C LEU A 53 2.00 4.32 -4.07
N GLU A 54 2.03 4.78 -5.33
CA GLU A 54 2.93 4.24 -6.34
C GLU A 54 4.40 4.53 -6.01
N ALA A 55 4.71 5.73 -5.52
CA ALA A 55 6.05 6.07 -5.04
C ALA A 55 6.49 5.16 -3.88
N ILE A 56 5.64 4.98 -2.86
CA ILE A 56 5.94 4.08 -1.73
C ILE A 56 6.17 2.65 -2.21
N LYS A 57 5.37 2.18 -3.17
CA LYS A 57 5.57 0.85 -3.75
C LYS A 57 6.92 0.74 -4.46
N ALA A 58 7.33 1.76 -5.20
CA ALA A 58 8.64 1.80 -5.84
C ALA A 58 9.77 1.75 -4.80
N ASP A 59 9.64 2.50 -3.71
CA ASP A 59 10.59 2.49 -2.60
C ASP A 59 10.67 1.09 -1.94
N CYS A 60 9.53 0.45 -1.68
CA CYS A 60 9.50 -0.92 -1.17
C CYS A 60 10.17 -1.92 -2.12
N ASN A 61 9.98 -1.77 -3.43
CA ASN A 61 10.63 -2.62 -4.43
C ASN A 61 12.16 -2.41 -4.45
N ALA A 62 12.63 -1.17 -4.31
CA ALA A 62 14.05 -0.87 -4.20
C ALA A 62 14.66 -1.54 -2.95
N LEU A 63 14.01 -1.38 -1.79
CA LEU A 63 14.43 -2.03 -0.55
C LEU A 63 14.45 -3.56 -0.68
N ALA A 64 13.46 -4.15 -1.35
CA ALA A 64 13.43 -5.60 -1.58
C ALA A 64 14.62 -6.08 -2.43
N MET A 65 15.00 -5.33 -3.47
CA MET A 65 16.18 -5.64 -4.28
C MET A 65 17.48 -5.50 -3.48
N ASP A 66 17.59 -4.49 -2.63
CA ASP A 66 18.77 -4.29 -1.78
C ASP A 66 18.94 -5.43 -0.78
N VAL A 67 17.86 -5.88 -0.14
CA VAL A 67 17.88 -7.06 0.74
C VAL A 67 18.35 -8.30 -0.02
N GLN A 68 17.78 -8.57 -1.20
CA GLN A 68 18.22 -9.71 -2.02
C GLN A 68 19.69 -9.62 -2.43
N ARG A 69 20.20 -8.41 -2.73
CA ARG A 69 21.62 -8.20 -3.06
C ARG A 69 22.51 -8.47 -1.85
N THR A 70 22.15 -7.97 -0.67
CA THR A 70 22.94 -8.18 0.56
C THR A 70 22.99 -9.65 0.98
N LEU A 71 21.89 -10.39 0.83
CA LEU A 71 21.86 -11.83 1.08
C LEU A 71 22.78 -12.60 0.11
N LYS A 72 22.70 -12.32 -1.20
CA LYS A 72 23.57 -12.95 -2.20
C LYS A 72 25.06 -12.66 -2.00
N LEU A 73 25.41 -11.45 -1.56
CA LEU A 73 26.80 -11.10 -1.24
C LEU A 73 27.31 -11.85 0.00
N LYS A 74 26.43 -12.14 0.97
CA LYS A 74 26.78 -12.92 2.14
C LYS A 74 27.04 -14.39 1.79
N ASP A 75 26.23 -14.96 0.91
CA ASP A 75 26.42 -16.35 0.45
C ASP A 75 27.75 -16.54 -0.30
N VAL A 76 28.22 -15.52 -1.04
CA VAL A 76 29.53 -15.59 -1.76
C VAL A 76 30.73 -15.39 -0.83
N ALA A 77 30.57 -14.69 0.30
CA ALA A 77 31.68 -14.41 1.21
C ALA A 77 32.04 -15.60 2.12
N GLU A 78 31.16 -16.60 2.27
CA GLU A 78 31.40 -17.76 3.14
C GLU A 78 32.04 -18.96 2.40
N GLU A 79 32.10 -18.97 1.06
CA GLU A 79 32.70 -20.08 0.29
C GLU A 79 34.25 -20.01 0.20
N ASP A 80 34.86 -18.85 0.37
CA ASP A 80 36.33 -18.69 0.26
C ASP A 80 37.09 -19.02 1.57
N ASP A 81 36.45 -19.00 2.74
CA ASP A 81 37.11 -19.33 4.02
C ASP A 81 36.96 -20.83 4.40
N LEU A 82 35.85 -21.47 4.01
CA LEU A 82 35.57 -22.87 4.39
C LEU A 82 36.40 -23.89 3.58
N SER A 83 36.73 -23.55 2.33
CA SER A 83 37.55 -24.40 1.45
C SER A 83 39.01 -24.52 1.93
N SER A 84 39.52 -23.52 2.64
CA SER A 84 40.85 -23.56 3.26
C SER A 84 40.89 -24.37 4.56
N PHE A 85 39.76 -24.41 5.29
CA PHE A 85 39.65 -25.13 6.57
C PHE A 85 39.45 -26.65 6.37
N LEU A 86 38.73 -27.07 5.32
CA LEU A 86 38.46 -28.48 5.04
C LEU A 86 39.64 -29.23 4.40
N ALA A 87 40.63 -28.52 3.86
CA ALA A 87 41.80 -29.15 3.21
C ALA A 87 42.87 -29.64 4.20
N HIS A 88 42.71 -29.43 5.52
CA HIS A 88 43.71 -29.79 6.51
C HIS A 88 43.43 -31.10 7.28
N ASP A 89 42.22 -31.67 7.15
CA ASP A 89 41.78 -32.84 7.94
C ASP A 89 41.93 -34.20 7.22
N ASP A 90 42.33 -34.23 5.94
CA ASP A 90 42.35 -35.47 5.13
C ASP A 90 43.70 -36.26 5.16
N GLU A 91 44.73 -35.83 5.90
CA GLU A 91 46.04 -36.54 5.92
C GLU A 91 46.32 -37.44 7.14
N GLU A 92 45.48 -37.49 8.18
CA GLU A 92 45.79 -38.25 9.41
C GLU A 92 44.77 -39.32 9.82
N THR A 93 44.19 -40.13 8.92
CA THR A 93 43.48 -41.36 9.38
C THR A 93 43.33 -42.43 8.30
N GLU A 94 44.41 -43.03 7.78
CA GLU A 94 44.34 -44.39 7.18
C GLU A 94 45.67 -45.16 7.31
N GLU A 95 46.08 -45.50 8.54
CA GLU A 95 46.90 -46.70 8.80
C GLU A 95 46.47 -47.31 10.15
N GLU A 96 45.67 -48.38 10.11
CA GLU A 96 45.66 -49.55 11.02
C GLU A 96 44.35 -50.34 10.86
N GLU A 97 44.36 -51.38 10.02
CA GLU A 97 43.91 -52.77 10.31
C GLU A 97 44.11 -53.72 9.11
#